data_AF-A0AAV6KRK7-F1
#
_entry.id   AF-A0AAV6KRK7-F1
#
_cell.length_a   1.000
_cell.length_b   1.000
_cell.length_c   1.000
_cell.angle_alpha   90.00
_cell.angle_beta   90.00
_cell.angle_gamma   90.00
#
_symmetry.space_group_name_H-M   'P 1'
#
loop_
_entity.id
_entity.type
_entity.pdbx_description
1 polymer ?
#
loop_
_entity_poly.entity_id
_entity_poly.type
_entity_poly.pdbx_seq_one_letter_code
_entity_poly.pdbx_strand_id
1 'polypeptide(L)'
;MFSNHVLDEAERSLHDALCVLSQTVNDSRVLLGGGWPEMVMAKAMDELARKTPGKKSHAIEAFSRALIAIPTIIADNAGLDSADLVAQLQAEGLRNQHTRQFTSLLLSVCAR
;
A
#
# COMPACT_ATOMS: atom_id res chain seq x y z
N MET A 1 35.79 1.52 13.00
CA MET A 1 35.88 2.02 11.61
C MET A 1 34.57 1.61 10.94
N PHE A 2 33.67 2.55 10.66
CA PHE A 2 32.42 2.19 9.97
C PHE A 2 32.78 1.60 8.60
N SER A 3 32.15 0.50 8.21
CA SER A 3 32.35 -0.11 6.89
C SER A 3 31.83 0.83 5.80
N ASN A 4 32.57 0.97 4.69
CA ASN A 4 32.16 1.85 3.57
C ASN A 4 30.71 1.61 3.13
N HIS A 5 30.26 0.35 3.18
CA HIS A 5 28.87 -0.03 2.88
C HIS A 5 27.82 0.69 3.75
N VAL A 6 28.09 0.91 5.04
CA VAL A 6 27.16 1.61 5.94
C VAL A 6 27.11 3.10 5.62
N LEU A 7 28.24 3.70 5.22
CA LEU A 7 28.28 5.10 4.80
C LEU A 7 27.54 5.31 3.48
N ASP A 8 27.74 4.41 2.51
CA ASP A 8 27.04 4.45 1.22
C ASP A 8 25.51 4.32 1.41
N GLU A 9 25.07 3.44 2.31
CA GLU A 9 23.64 3.27 2.61
C GLU A 9 23.03 4.47 3.34
N ALA A 10 23.81 5.10 4.23
CA ALA A 10 23.39 6.33 4.89
C ALA A 10 23.22 7.49 3.90
N GLU A 11 24.13 7.63 2.93
CA GLU A 11 24.04 8.64 1.86
C GLU A 11 22.78 8.42 1.01
N ARG A 12 22.50 7.17 0.61
CA ARG A 12 21.29 6.81 -0.15
C ARG A 12 20.01 7.12 0.62
N SER A 13 19.96 6.72 1.89
CA SER A 13 18.80 6.99 2.76
C SER A 13 18.51 8.49 2.90
N LEU A 14 19.56 9.31 3.04
CA LEU A 14 19.43 10.78 3.09
C LEU A 14 18.98 11.35 1.75
N HIS A 15 19.52 10.84 0.65
CA HIS A 15 19.11 11.26 -0.69
C HIS A 15 17.63 11.00 -0.94
N ASP A 16 17.13 9.81 -0.61
CA ASP A 16 15.72 9.44 -0.78
C ASP A 16 14.80 10.34 0.08
N ALA A 17 15.19 10.60 1.34
CA ALA A 17 14.44 11.50 2.21
C ALA A 17 14.35 12.93 1.66
N LEU A 18 15.46 13.47 1.14
CA LEU A 18 15.49 14.81 0.53
C LEU A 18 14.67 14.86 -0.76
N CYS A 19 14.70 13.81 -1.58
CA CYS A 19 13.87 13.70 -2.78
C CYS A 19 12.37 13.73 -2.45
N VAL A 20 11.92 12.98 -1.43
CA VAL A 20 10.51 13.00 -0.98
C VAL A 20 10.11 14.38 -0.46
N LEU A 21 10.97 15.01 0.36
CA LEU A 21 10.69 16.36 0.88
C LEU A 21 10.60 17.40 -0.24
N SER A 22 11.53 17.36 -1.20
CA SER A 22 11.52 18.24 -2.37
C SER A 22 10.24 18.09 -3.20
N GLN A 23 9.78 16.86 -3.41
CA GLN A 23 8.51 16.60 -4.12
C GLN A 23 7.30 17.11 -3.32
N THR A 24 7.30 16.91 -2.01
CA THR A 24 6.20 17.31 -1.11
C THR A 24 6.07 18.83 -0.98
N VAL A 25 7.19 19.57 -1.07
CA VAL A 25 7.18 21.03 -1.12
C VAL A 25 6.55 21.54 -2.43
N ASN A 26 6.74 20.83 -3.54
CA ASN A 26 6.15 21.19 -4.83
C ASN A 26 4.67 20.79 -4.94
N ASP A 27 4.27 19.63 -4.38
CA ASP A 27 2.88 19.18 -4.28
C ASP A 27 2.59 18.66 -2.87
N SER A 28 1.72 19.37 -2.15
CA SER A 28 1.40 19.06 -0.74
C SER A 28 0.40 17.92 -0.59
N ARG A 29 -0.09 17.32 -1.67
CA ARG A 29 -1.05 16.21 -1.61
C ARG A 29 -0.31 14.92 -1.30
N VAL A 30 -0.69 14.28 -0.21
CA VAL A 30 -0.11 13.02 0.25
C VAL A 30 -1.20 11.96 0.41
N LEU A 31 -0.84 10.71 0.12
CA LEU A 31 -1.68 9.55 0.37
C LEU A 31 -1.06 8.71 1.50
N LEU A 32 -1.87 7.85 2.10
CA LEU A 32 -1.38 6.85 3.05
C LEU A 32 -0.50 5.84 2.31
N GLY A 33 0.59 5.40 2.95
CA GLY A 33 1.46 4.35 2.42
C GLY A 33 0.98 2.94 2.77
N GLY A 34 1.89 1.96 2.65
CA GLY A 34 1.68 0.62 3.20
C GLY A 34 0.59 -0.22 2.52
N GLY A 35 0.36 -0.02 1.22
CA GLY A 35 -0.64 -0.79 0.47
C GLY A 35 -2.06 -0.19 0.49
N TRP A 36 -2.27 0.95 1.16
CA TRP A 36 -3.57 1.63 1.17
C TRP A 36 -4.09 2.03 -0.23
N PRO A 37 -3.31 2.75 -1.07
CA PRO A 37 -3.81 3.19 -2.37
C PRO A 37 -4.09 2.00 -3.29
N GLU A 38 -3.31 0.92 -3.18
CA GLU A 38 -3.52 -0.33 -3.91
C GLU A 38 -4.86 -0.97 -3.53
N MET A 39 -5.19 -1.04 -2.24
CA MET A 39 -6.50 -1.55 -1.79
C MET A 39 -7.67 -0.70 -2.29
N VAL A 40 -7.50 0.62 -2.33
CA VAL A 40 -8.51 1.56 -2.87
C VAL A 40 -8.73 1.35 -4.35
N MET A 41 -7.64 1.26 -5.11
CA MET A 41 -7.71 0.99 -6.54
C MET A 41 -8.30 -0.40 -6.81
N ALA A 42 -7.93 -1.44 -6.07
CA ALA A 42 -8.45 -2.79 -6.23
C ALA A 42 -9.99 -2.81 -6.07
N LYS A 43 -10.50 -2.18 -5.01
CA LYS A 43 -11.95 -2.06 -4.80
C LYS A 43 -12.66 -1.34 -5.95
N ALA A 44 -12.10 -0.22 -6.41
CA ALA A 44 -12.67 0.52 -7.54
C ALA A 44 -12.67 -0.31 -8.83
N MET A 45 -11.62 -1.11 -9.05
CA MET A 45 -11.52 -2.04 -10.18
C MET A 45 -12.54 -3.17 -10.06
N ASP A 46 -12.76 -3.74 -8.88
CA ASP A 46 -13.79 -4.78 -8.68
C ASP A 46 -15.21 -4.24 -8.96
N GLU A 47 -15.51 -3.02 -8.49
CA GLU A 47 -16.79 -2.36 -8.79
C GLU A 47 -16.95 -2.09 -10.30
N LEU A 48 -15.87 -1.73 -10.98
CA LEU A 48 -15.85 -1.52 -12.43
C LEU A 48 -16.00 -2.83 -13.20
N ALA A 49 -15.36 -3.90 -12.75
CA ALA A 49 -15.46 -5.23 -13.35
C ALA A 49 -16.92 -5.73 -13.32
N ARG A 50 -17.62 -5.55 -12.19
CA ARG A 50 -19.05 -5.92 -12.05
C ARG A 50 -19.98 -5.17 -13.01
N LYS A 51 -19.61 -3.94 -13.40
CA LYS A 51 -20.38 -3.11 -14.34
C LYS A 51 -20.01 -3.37 -15.80
N THR A 52 -18.88 -4.02 -16.06
CA THR A 52 -18.35 -4.23 -17.41
C THR A 52 -18.80 -5.60 -17.94
N PRO A 53 -19.51 -5.67 -19.07
CA PRO A 53 -19.91 -6.95 -19.63
C PRO A 53 -18.79 -7.61 -20.45
N GLY A 54 -18.80 -8.94 -20.48
CA GLY A 54 -17.97 -9.77 -21.35
C GLY A 54 -16.53 -9.94 -20.88
N LYS A 55 -15.65 -10.40 -21.77
CA LYS A 55 -14.26 -10.82 -21.44
C LYS A 55 -13.40 -9.74 -20.78
N LYS A 56 -13.78 -8.46 -20.92
CA LYS A 56 -13.08 -7.34 -20.29
C LYS A 56 -13.23 -7.33 -18.77
N SER A 57 -14.34 -7.84 -18.21
CA SER A 57 -14.51 -7.92 -16.75
C SER A 57 -13.40 -8.75 -16.10
N HIS A 58 -13.09 -9.91 -16.68
CA HIS A 58 -12.06 -10.80 -16.16
C HIS A 58 -10.65 -10.19 -16.18
N ALA A 59 -10.36 -9.36 -17.19
CA ALA A 59 -9.10 -8.62 -17.24
C ALA A 59 -9.02 -7.57 -16.12
N ILE A 60 -10.12 -6.88 -15.84
CA ILE A 60 -10.21 -5.89 -14.75
C ILE A 60 -10.10 -6.60 -13.38
N GLU A 61 -10.77 -7.74 -13.19
CA GLU A 61 -10.63 -8.57 -11.99
C GLU A 61 -9.19 -9.06 -11.78
N ALA A 62 -8.51 -9.46 -12.87
CA ALA A 62 -7.11 -9.86 -12.77
C ALA A 62 -6.20 -8.70 -12.34
N PHE A 63 -6.47 -7.49 -12.83
CA PHE A 63 -5.74 -6.30 -12.41
C PHE A 63 -6.02 -5.92 -10.95
N SER A 64 -7.27 -6.02 -10.51
CA SER A 64 -7.64 -5.85 -9.10
C SER A 64 -6.86 -6.80 -8.18
N ARG A 65 -6.78 -8.09 -8.54
CA ARG A 65 -5.97 -9.06 -7.79
C ARG A 65 -4.48 -8.74 -7.78
N ALA A 66 -3.94 -8.20 -8.88
CA ALA A 66 -2.54 -7.78 -8.94
C ALA A 66 -2.25 -6.61 -7.98
N LEU A 67 -3.19 -5.67 -7.81
CA LEU A 67 -3.07 -4.58 -6.85
C LEU A 67 -3.04 -5.10 -5.41
N ILE A 68 -3.88 -6.10 -5.09
CA ILE A 68 -3.93 -6.72 -3.76
C ILE A 68 -2.62 -7.44 -3.39
N ALA A 69 -1.81 -7.88 -4.38
CA ALA A 69 -0.57 -8.57 -4.11
C ALA A 69 0.44 -7.72 -3.30
N ILE A 70 0.46 -6.40 -3.52
CA ILE A 70 1.38 -5.49 -2.81
C ILE A 70 1.13 -5.48 -1.28
N PRO A 71 -0.09 -5.17 -0.78
CA PRO A 71 -0.37 -5.25 0.65
C PRO A 71 -0.23 -6.66 1.22
N THR A 72 -0.52 -7.72 0.44
CA THR A 72 -0.25 -9.12 0.86
C THR A 72 1.23 -9.32 1.14
N ILE A 73 2.11 -8.93 0.20
CA ILE A 73 3.56 -9.09 0.36
C ILE A 73 4.09 -8.26 1.52
N ILE A 74 3.58 -7.04 1.72
CA ILE A 74 3.95 -6.20 2.87
C ILE A 74 3.58 -6.90 4.18
N ALA A 75 2.38 -7.48 4.26
CA ALA A 75 1.91 -8.20 5.45
C ALA A 75 2.71 -9.49 5.72
N ASP A 76 3.01 -10.26 4.67
CA ASP A 76 3.84 -11.47 4.75
C ASP A 76 5.25 -11.14 5.24
N ASN A 77 5.88 -10.11 4.67
CA ASN A 77 7.21 -9.65 5.08
C ASN A 77 7.23 -9.13 6.53
N ALA A 78 6.10 -8.63 7.02
CA ALA A 78 5.92 -8.21 8.41
C ALA A 78 5.62 -9.39 9.36
N GLY A 79 5.46 -10.61 8.84
CA GLY A 79 5.12 -11.80 9.62
C GLY A 79 3.68 -11.82 10.13
N LEU A 80 2.77 -11.09 9.48
CA LEU A 80 1.34 -11.09 9.79
C LEU A 80 0.58 -12.13 8.96
N ASP A 81 -0.64 -12.48 9.40
CA ASP A 81 -1.57 -13.24 8.56
C ASP A 81 -2.12 -12.34 7.44
N SER A 82 -1.47 -12.41 6.29
CA SER A 82 -1.82 -11.58 5.13
C SER A 82 -3.21 -11.90 4.57
N ALA A 83 -3.69 -13.14 4.70
CA ALA A 83 -5.00 -13.54 4.20
C ALA A 83 -6.11 -12.91 5.05
N ASP A 84 -5.99 -13.00 6.38
CA ASP A 84 -6.93 -12.37 7.31
C ASP A 84 -6.89 -10.84 7.19
N LEU A 85 -5.70 -10.26 7.13
CA LEU A 85 -5.51 -8.82 6.99
C LEU A 85 -6.16 -8.27 5.72
N VAL A 86 -5.88 -8.86 4.56
CA VAL A 86 -6.46 -8.43 3.29
C VAL A 86 -7.98 -8.61 3.27
N ALA A 87 -8.49 -9.71 3.83
CA ALA A 87 -9.92 -9.94 3.92
C ALA A 87 -10.62 -8.87 4.77
N GLN A 88 -10.04 -8.50 5.91
CA GLN A 88 -10.53 -7.41 6.76
C GLN A 88 -10.50 -6.07 6.01
N LEU A 89 -9.40 -5.76 5.31
CA LEU A 89 -9.26 -4.53 4.54
C LEU A 89 -10.27 -4.43 3.39
N GLN A 90 -10.63 -5.55 2.76
CA GLN A 90 -11.69 -5.61 1.75
C GLN A 90 -13.09 -5.44 2.36
N ALA A 91 -13.34 -6.08 3.51
CA ALA A 91 -14.64 -6.10 4.18
C ALA A 91 -15.04 -4.77 4.82
N GLU A 92 -14.09 -4.07 5.44
CA GLU A 92 -14.37 -2.82 6.17
C GLU A 92 -14.87 -1.72 5.24
N GLY A 93 -14.53 -1.80 3.95
CA GLY A 93 -14.88 -0.81 2.96
C GLY A 93 -14.18 0.51 3.28
N LEU A 94 -13.51 1.09 2.28
CA LEU A 94 -12.78 2.35 2.42
C LEU A 94 -13.74 3.55 2.58
N ARG A 95 -14.63 3.55 3.58
CA ARG A 95 -15.39 4.72 4.00
C ARG A 95 -14.38 5.71 4.57
N ASN A 96 -14.35 6.88 3.94
CA ASN A 96 -13.47 8.05 4.13
C ASN A 96 -13.23 8.56 5.57
N GLN A 97 -13.61 7.82 6.62
CA GLN A 97 -13.63 8.29 8.01
C GLN A 97 -13.12 7.27 9.05
N HIS A 98 -12.82 6.02 8.67
CA HIS A 98 -12.22 5.02 9.58
C HIS A 98 -10.78 4.64 9.20
N THR A 99 -9.98 5.65 8.86
CA THR A 99 -8.52 5.59 8.74
C THR A 99 -7.84 4.98 9.98
N ARG A 100 -8.53 4.96 11.13
CA ARG A 100 -8.00 4.47 12.42
C ARG A 100 -7.57 3.00 12.40
N GLN A 101 -8.28 2.11 11.70
CA GLN A 101 -7.95 0.69 11.68
C GLN A 101 -6.82 0.37 10.70
N PHE A 102 -6.83 0.99 9.52
CA PHE A 102 -5.70 0.93 8.59
C PHE A 102 -4.44 1.50 9.26
N THR A 103 -4.54 2.62 9.99
CA THR A 103 -3.43 3.13 10.79
C THR A 103 -3.07 2.23 11.96
N SER A 104 -4.00 1.60 12.68
CA SER A 104 -3.61 0.73 13.81
C SER A 104 -2.92 -0.54 13.35
N LEU A 105 -3.34 -1.08 12.21
CA LEU A 105 -2.78 -2.29 11.61
C LEU A 105 -1.43 -2.00 10.96
N LEU A 106 -1.28 -0.90 10.21
CA LEU A 106 0.03 -0.44 9.72
C LEU A 106 0.96 0.08 10.83
N LEU A 107 0.44 0.73 11.88
CA LEU A 107 1.23 1.05 13.08
C LEU A 107 1.73 -0.24 13.73
N SER A 108 0.94 -1.31 13.75
CA SER A 108 1.42 -2.59 14.27
C SER A 108 2.51 -3.24 13.41
N VAL A 109 2.52 -2.96 12.10
CA VAL A 109 3.58 -3.36 11.15
C VAL A 109 4.84 -2.49 11.32
N CYS A 110 4.70 -1.17 11.46
CA CYS A 110 5.83 -0.25 11.58
C CYS A 110 6.40 -0.10 13.01
N ALA A 111 5.67 -0.52 14.05
CA ALA A 111 6.08 -0.39 15.46
C ALA A 111 6.67 -1.66 16.08
N ARG A 112 6.94 -2.69 15.28
CA ARG A 112 7.77 -3.85 15.65
C ARG A 112 9.09 -3.80 14.90
#